data_AF-A0A7Y4U410-F1
#
_entry.id   AF-A0A7Y4U410-F1
#
_cell.length_a   1.000
_cell.length_b   1.000
_cell.length_c   1.000
_cell.angle_alpha   90.00
_cell.angle_beta   90.00
_cell.angle_gamma   90.00
#
_symmetry.space_group_name_H-M   'P 1'
#
loop_
_entity.id
_entity.type
_entity.pdbx_description
1 polymer ?
#
loop_
_entity_poly.entity_id
_entity_poly.type
_entity_poly.pdbx_seq_one_letter_code
_entity_poly.pdbx_strand_id
1 'polypeptide(L)' 'MIKNHRQLEVTQEQLQRLEHALEELRHAAADAEFRSQSPPIVEHIRRLRNEIDVYLGISGAELVSGAIHGQ' A
#
# COMPACT_ATOMS: atom_id res chain seq x y z
N MET A 1 6.96 5.42 -10.46
CA MET A 1 8.14 5.46 -9.58
C MET A 1 8.32 6.88 -9.09
N ILE A 2 8.33 7.08 -7.76
CA ILE A 2 8.46 8.38 -7.10
C ILE A 2 9.90 8.88 -7.22
N LYS A 3 10.09 10.14 -7.62
CA LYS A 3 11.41 10.75 -7.85
C LYS A 3 11.69 11.96 -6.95
N ASN A 4 10.67 12.46 -6.25
CA ASN A 4 10.80 13.64 -5.39
C ASN A 4 9.68 13.68 -4.33
N HIS A 5 9.83 14.61 -3.38
CA HIS A 5 8.90 14.79 -2.26
C HIS A 5 7.47 15.13 -2.71
N ARG A 6 7.30 15.99 -3.72
CA ARG A 6 5.97 16.33 -4.24
C ARG A 6 5.24 15.10 -4.78
N GLN A 7 5.95 14.20 -5.46
CA GLN A 7 5.38 12.95 -5.92
C GLN A 7 5.07 12.00 -4.77
N LEU A 8 5.85 12.03 -3.68
CA LEU A 8 5.53 11.28 -2.46
C LEU A 8 4.22 11.76 -1.85
N GLU A 9 4.04 13.07 -1.68
CA GLU A 9 2.80 13.66 -1.13
C GLU A 9 1.58 13.26 -1.96
N VAL A 10 1.66 13.41 -3.29
CA VAL A 10 0.58 13.00 -4.20
C VAL A 10 0.30 11.50 -4.10
N THR A 11 1.35 10.67 -4.02
CA THR A 11 1.20 9.21 -3.90
C THR A 11 0.54 8.82 -2.58
N GLN A 12 0.87 9.52 -1.48
CA GLN A 12 0.25 9.32 -0.17
C GLN A 12 -1.23 9.75 -0.17
N GLU A 13 -1.58 10.88 -0.79
CA GLU A 13 -2.97 11.29 -0.97
C GLU A 13 -3.76 10.26 -1.78
N GLN A 14 -3.19 9.75 -2.88
CA GLN A 14 -3.82 8.72 -3.69
C GLN A 14 -4.03 7.42 -2.91
N LEU A 15 -3.04 7.02 -2.10
CA LEU A 15 -3.14 5.87 -1.21
C LEU A 15 -4.30 6.03 -0.23
N GLN A 16 -4.37 7.17 0.48
CA GLN A 16 -5.44 7.44 1.44
C GLN A 16 -6.83 7.40 0.79
N ARG A 17 -6.98 7.96 -0.41
CA ARG A 17 -8.26 7.94 -1.15
C ARG A 17 -8.67 6.51 -1.52
N LEU A 18 -7.73 5.66 -1.92
CA LEU A 18 -8.03 4.26 -2.25
C LEU A 18 -8.37 3.45 -1.01
N GLU A 19 -7.69 3.69 0.12
CA GLU A 19 -8.01 3.06 1.40
C GLU A 19 -9.41 3.44 1.87
N HIS A 20 -9.78 4.72 1.78
CA HIS A 20 -11.13 5.18 2.08
C HIS A 20 -12.17 4.56 1.14
N ALA A 21 -11.91 4.53 -0.17
CA ALA A 21 -12.82 3.92 -1.13
C ALA A 21 -13.03 2.42 -0.87
N LEU A 22 -11.99 1.70 -0.43
CA LEU A 22 -12.10 0.29 -0.05
C LEU A 22 -12.95 0.11 1.22
N GLU A 23 -12.78 0.99 2.20
CA GLU A 23 -13.58 1.01 3.42
C GLU A 23 -15.06 1.30 3.12
N GLU A 24 -15.35 2.33 2.30
CA GLU A 24 -16.71 2.64 1.87
C GLU A 24 -17.34 1.47 1.10
N LEU A 25 -16.59 0.86 0.17
CA LEU A 25 -17.06 -0.33 -0.54
C LEU A 25 -17.37 -1.48 0.43
N ARG A 26 -16.57 -1.67 1.49
CA ARG A 26 -16.83 -2.69 2.51
C ARG A 26 -18.10 -2.43 3.29
N HIS A 27 -18.44 -1.16 3.54
CA HIS A 27 -19.64 -0.78 4.29
C HIS A 27 -20.90 -0.73 3.42
N ALA A 28 -20.79 -0.38 2.14
CA ALA A 28 -21.92 -0.16 1.25
C ALA A 28 -22.31 -1.38 0.41
N ALA A 29 -21.34 -2.24 0.05
CA ALA A 29 -21.58 -3.34 -0.88
C ALA A 29 -21.98 -4.64 -0.18
N ALA A 30 -22.82 -5.43 -0.86
CA ALA A 30 -23.04 -6.82 -0.47
C ALA A 30 -21.73 -7.62 -0.57
N ASP A 31 -21.59 -8.68 0.24
CA ASP A 31 -20.32 -9.40 0.37
C ASP A 31 -19.79 -9.99 -0.96
N ALA A 32 -20.68 -10.40 -1.86
CA ALA A 32 -20.34 -10.86 -3.20
C ALA A 32 -19.83 -9.73 -4.11
N GLU A 33 -20.43 -8.55 -4.00
CA GLU A 33 -20.04 -7.36 -4.77
C GLU A 33 -18.70 -6.81 -4.26
N PHE A 34 -18.51 -6.75 -2.94
CA PHE A 34 -17.23 -6.42 -2.32
C PHE A 34 -16.11 -7.37 -2.80
N ARG A 35 -16.35 -8.68 -2.82
CA ARG A 35 -15.36 -9.66 -3.29
C ARG A 35 -15.02 -9.52 -4.78
N SER A 36 -15.97 -9.07 -5.59
CA SER A 36 -15.76 -8.83 -7.02
C SER A 36 -14.98 -7.53 -7.28
N GLN A 37 -15.29 -6.47 -6.52
CA GLN A 37 -14.77 -5.11 -6.79
C GLN A 37 -13.53 -4.73 -5.98
N SER A 38 -13.28 -5.35 -4.83
CA SER A 38 -12.12 -5.04 -3.97
C SER A 38 -10.75 -5.45 -4.52
N PRO A 39 -10.56 -6.57 -5.28
CA PRO A 39 -9.24 -6.99 -5.72
C PRO A 39 -8.43 -5.93 -6.49
N PRO A 40 -8.99 -5.20 -7.49
CA PRO A 40 -8.23 -4.16 -8.18
C PRO A 40 -7.85 -2.98 -7.27
N ILE A 41 -8.70 -2.62 -6.30
CA ILE A 41 -8.41 -1.55 -5.33
C ILE A 41 -7.24 -1.98 -4.43
N VAL A 42 -7.28 -3.21 -3.93
CA VAL A 42 -6.22 -3.79 -3.08
C VAL A 42 -4.89 -3.90 -3.84
N GLU A 43 -4.90 -4.32 -5.11
CA GLU A 43 -3.69 -4.35 -5.93
C GLU A 43 -3.08 -2.94 -6.10
N HIS A 44 -3.92 -1.93 -6.32
CA HIS A 44 -3.46 -0.56 -6.50
C HIS A 44 -2.84 -0.01 -5.20
N ILE A 45 -3.48 -0.22 -4.05
CA ILE A 45 -2.95 0.12 -2.73
C ILE A 45 -1.57 -0.52 -2.52
N ARG A 46 -1.44 -1.83 -2.83
CA ARG A 46 -0.16 -2.55 -2.72
C ARG A 46 0.93 -1.94 -3.60
N ARG A 47 0.59 -1.57 -4.84
CA ARG A 47 1.53 -0.93 -5.76
C ARG A 47 2.02 0.41 -5.21
N LEU A 48 1.11 1.28 -4.77
CA LEU A 48 1.48 2.61 -4.25
C LEU A 48 2.32 2.50 -2.97
N ARG A 49 1.97 1.58 -2.05
CA ARG A 49 2.78 1.31 -0.85
C ARG A 49 4.20 0.87 -1.23
N ASN A 50 4.32 -0.06 -2.19
CA ASN A 50 5.64 -0.48 -2.66
C ASN A 50 6.43 0.67 -3.31
N GLU A 51 5.78 1.57 -4.04
CA GLU A 51 6.46 2.77 -4.59
C GLU A 51 6.95 3.72 -3.49
N ILE A 52 6.19 3.87 -2.41
CA ILE A 52 6.59 4.63 -1.22
C ILE A 52 7.75 3.93 -0.51
N ASP A 53 7.66 2.63 -0.27
CA ASP A 53 8.73 1.86 0.40
C ASP A 53 10.05 1.93 -0.37
N VAL A 54 9.99 1.84 -1.71
CA VAL A 54 11.16 2.00 -2.58
C VAL A 54 11.74 3.41 -2.46
N TYR A 55 10.90 4.45 -2.44
CA TYR A 55 11.34 5.83 -2.29
C TYR A 55 11.98 6.10 -0.92
N LEU A 56 11.43 5.51 0.14
CA LEU A 56 11.93 5.65 1.50
C LEU A 56 13.13 4.73 1.80
N GLY A 57 13.49 3.84 0.88
CA GLY A 57 14.57 2.87 1.07
C GLY A 57 14.23 1.74 2.05
N ILE A 58 12.95 1.51 2.32
CA ILE A 58 12.46 0.49 3.27
C ILE A 58 12.45 -0.90 2.62
N SER A 59 12.40 -1.00 1.29
CA SER A 59 12.29 -2.25 0.51
C SER A 59 13.48 -3.22 0.60
N GLY A 60 14.36 -3.11 1.60
CA GLY A 60 15.48 -4.03 1.85
C GLY A 60 15.86 -4.24 3.32
N ALA A 61 15.16 -3.63 4.29
CA ALA A 61 15.59 -3.66 5.70
C ALA A 61 15.05 -4.85 6.53
N GLU A 62 14.05 -5.59 6.05
CA GLU A 62 13.44 -6.71 6.81
C GLU A 62 14.06 -8.09 6.55
N LEU A 63 15.21 -8.19 5.87
CA LEU A 63 15.90 -9.48 5.68
C LEU A 63 17.27 -9.60 6.38
N VAL A 64 17.76 -8.56 7.06
CA VAL A 64 19.11 -8.61 7.71
C VAL A 64 19.04 -8.57 9.24
N SER A 65 17.90 -8.26 9.86
CA SER A 65 17.76 -8.21 11.32
C SER A 65 17.23 -9.53 11.94
N GLY A 66 17.58 -10.67 11.35
CA GLY A 66 17.33 -12.02 11.90
C GLY A 66 18.59 -12.86 12.03
N ALA A 67 19.76 -12.32 11.68
CA ALA A 67 21.03 -13.04 11.64
C ALA A 67 22.04 -12.50 12.66
N ILE A 68 21.66 -12.20 13.91
CA ILE A 68 22.62 -11.94 15.01
C ILE A 68 21.95 -11.93 16.40
N HIS A 69 21.64 -13.11 16.94
CA HIS A 69 21.72 -13.48 18.38
C HIS A 69 21.07 -14.87 18.56
N GLY A 70 21.71 -15.90 19.11
CA GLY A 70 23.02 -16.02 19.71
C GLY A 70 23.16 -17.41 20.33
N GLN A 71 24.40 -17.88 20.37
CA GLN A 71 24.98 -18.94 21.21
C GLN A 71 24.49 -20.38 20.99
#